data_AF-A0A8J6T0F2-F1
#
_entry.id   AF-A0A8J6T0F2-F1
#
_cell.length_a   1.000
_cell.length_b   1.000
_cell.length_c   1.000
_cell.angle_alpha   90.00
_cell.angle_beta   90.00
_cell.angle_gamma   90.00
#
_symmetry.space_group_name_H-M   'P 1'
#
loop_
_entity.id
_entity.type
_entity.pdbx_description
1 polymer ?
#
loop_
_entity_poly.entity_id
_entity_poly.type
_entity_poly.pdbx_seq_one_letter_code
_entity_poly.pdbx_strand_id
1 'polypeptide(L)'
;MWHKIYYLISHFTWIFGLGFLVSLGVWGTRKRTSHHKVAKREWDDAVAKKMNEPISLHPEIDPSLCGGCGACVAACPEGEIIKLLNHRAQLIEPAKCVGHGQCQAACPFDAIQLVFGTKTRGMELPKIDGNFQTNVPGMYISGELGGMGLIRNAVKQGKLAAEHATKNLRPGIAAQFDVLVIGAGPAGLSAGLVCAMKKTKYMVIEQNKFGGTIYNFPKQKVVMSYPLDLPMVGSYKFKANKVSKEELLSLWHHVRKQANLQLKEECRFVNLQKKGDLFEVETSSGTITAQKVILGMGVRGTPRKLGLPNEELAKVTYNLLDPDQYQQKWVAVVGGGNAGVECAQYLAKASLKNKVFLLVRGPSFDRCNDENQTIILDMEKKGLVQICYNTSVDAIEADHLMVKRDGKIIRLQNDFLFVFAGAIMPFAFLKSIGVQIETKYGEPVKAG
;
A
#
# COMPACT_ATOMS: atom_id res chain seq x y z
N MET A 1 51.96 -32.14 41.44
CA MET A 1 51.79 -30.68 41.29
C MET A 1 50.85 -30.34 40.14
N TRP A 2 51.10 -30.85 38.93
CA TRP A 2 50.25 -30.67 37.74
C TRP A 2 48.77 -31.05 37.89
N HIS A 3 48.47 -32.13 38.62
CA HIS A 3 47.08 -32.56 38.84
C HIS A 3 46.26 -31.59 39.72
N LYS A 4 46.91 -30.89 40.67
CA LYS A 4 46.25 -29.86 41.50
C LYS A 4 46.03 -28.56 40.72
N ILE A 5 46.97 -28.21 39.83
CA ILE A 5 46.85 -27.04 38.94
C ILE A 5 45.72 -27.26 37.92
N TYR A 6 45.63 -28.45 37.33
CA TYR A 6 44.52 -28.80 36.42
C TYR A 6 43.15 -28.72 37.11
N TYR A 7 43.04 -29.23 38.35
CA TYR A 7 41.79 -29.18 39.12
C TYR A 7 41.40 -27.75 39.50
N LEU A 8 42.38 -26.88 39.81
CA LEU A 8 42.13 -25.46 40.06
C LEU A 8 41.65 -24.75 38.79
N ILE A 9 42.32 -24.96 37.65
CA ILE A 9 41.96 -24.34 36.37
C ILE A 9 40.58 -24.81 35.91
N SER A 10 40.24 -26.09 36.08
CA SER A 10 38.92 -26.61 35.77
C SER A 10 37.83 -26.00 36.67
N HIS A 11 38.08 -25.87 37.97
CA HIS A 11 37.12 -25.22 38.88
C HIS A 11 36.91 -23.74 38.56
N PHE A 12 37.99 -23.01 38.26
CA PHE A 12 37.87 -21.60 37.88
C PHE A 12 37.12 -21.41 36.56
N THR A 13 37.40 -22.24 35.55
CA THR A 13 36.67 -22.19 34.27
C THR A 13 35.18 -22.52 34.44
N TRP A 14 34.82 -23.47 35.30
CA TRP A 14 33.42 -23.73 35.66
C TRP A 14 32.74 -22.57 36.38
N ILE A 15 33.41 -21.93 37.34
CA ILE A 15 32.86 -20.78 38.09
C ILE A 15 32.67 -19.57 37.16
N PHE A 16 33.66 -19.27 36.31
CA PHE A 16 33.54 -18.19 35.31
C PHE A 16 32.46 -18.51 34.27
N GLY A 17 32.37 -19.76 33.80
CA GLY A 17 31.32 -20.21 32.88
C GLY A 17 29.93 -20.08 33.49
N LEU A 18 29.75 -20.50 34.75
CA LEU A 18 28.50 -20.37 35.48
C LEU A 18 28.13 -18.89 35.71
N GLY A 19 29.10 -18.07 36.14
CA GLY A 19 28.92 -16.63 36.32
C GLY A 19 28.54 -15.91 35.02
N PHE A 20 29.15 -16.29 33.90
CA PHE A 20 28.80 -15.80 32.57
C PHE A 20 27.37 -16.20 32.17
N LEU A 21 26.97 -17.45 32.38
CA LEU A 21 25.59 -17.90 32.10
C LEU A 21 24.55 -17.20 33.01
N VAL A 22 24.84 -17.03 34.30
CA VAL A 22 23.96 -16.30 35.23
C VAL A 22 23.84 -14.84 34.83
N SER A 23 24.94 -14.17 34.49
CA SER A 23 24.92 -12.77 34.04
C SER A 23 24.14 -12.61 32.72
N LEU A 24 24.28 -13.53 31.77
CA LEU A 24 23.46 -13.58 30.56
C LEU A 24 21.98 -13.79 30.89
N GLY A 25 21.67 -14.67 31.86
CA GLY A 25 20.32 -14.91 32.35
C GLY A 25 19.69 -13.67 33.00
N VAL A 26 20.43 -12.98 33.87
CA VAL A 26 19.99 -11.74 34.54
C VAL A 26 19.85 -10.59 33.53
N TRP A 27 20.78 -10.44 32.60
CA TRP A 27 20.68 -9.44 31.54
C TRP A 27 19.50 -9.71 30.61
N GLY A 28 19.32 -10.97 30.19
CA GLY A 28 18.19 -11.40 29.37
C GLY A 28 16.84 -11.19 30.05
N THR A 29 16.71 -11.53 31.33
CA THR A 29 15.48 -11.30 32.11
C THR A 29 15.20 -9.81 32.30
N ARG A 30 16.19 -9.00 32.69
CA ARG A 30 16.01 -7.54 32.82
C ARG A 30 15.59 -6.88 31.51
N LYS A 31 16.26 -7.22 30.41
CA LYS A 31 15.93 -6.71 29.07
C LYS A 31 14.51 -7.12 28.67
N ARG A 32 14.10 -8.37 28.93
CA ARG A 32 12.73 -8.86 28.70
C ARG A 32 11.69 -8.09 29.50
N THR A 33 11.90 -7.91 30.81
CA THR A 33 10.96 -7.18 31.67
C THR A 33 10.82 -5.73 31.22
N SER A 34 11.91 -5.08 30.79
CA SER A 34 11.87 -3.73 30.22
C SER A 34 11.06 -3.68 28.92
N HIS A 35 11.31 -4.58 27.97
CA HIS A 35 10.54 -4.63 26.72
C HIS A 35 9.06 -4.90 26.96
N HIS A 36 8.73 -5.78 27.90
CA HIS A 36 7.34 -6.06 28.26
C HIS A 36 6.64 -4.83 28.84
N LYS A 37 7.28 -4.08 29.74
CA LYS A 37 6.72 -2.84 30.30
C LYS A 37 6.48 -1.79 29.21
N VAL A 38 7.41 -1.64 28.27
CA VAL A 38 7.28 -0.69 27.15
C VAL A 38 6.13 -1.11 26.23
N ALA A 39 6.11 -2.36 25.77
CA ALA A 39 5.06 -2.87 24.89
C ALA A 39 3.66 -2.80 25.53
N LYS A 40 3.56 -3.03 26.86
CA LYS A 40 2.30 -2.88 27.58
C LYS A 40 1.82 -1.43 27.60
N ARG A 41 2.72 -0.48 27.88
CA ARG A 41 2.39 0.95 27.87
C ARG A 41 1.91 1.41 26.49
N GLU A 42 2.60 1.00 25.43
CA GLU A 42 2.21 1.35 24.07
C GLU A 42 0.87 0.71 23.68
N TRP A 43 0.58 -0.51 24.15
CA TRP A 43 -0.75 -1.11 23.99
C TRP A 43 -1.83 -0.29 24.68
N ASP A 44 -1.61 0.12 25.92
CA ASP A 44 -2.55 0.94 26.68
C ASP A 44 -2.78 2.31 25.97
N ASP A 45 -1.71 2.91 25.44
CA ASP A 45 -1.78 4.15 24.64
C ASP A 45 -2.53 3.94 23.32
N ALA A 46 -2.32 2.81 22.64
CA ALA A 46 -3.00 2.46 21.40
C ALA A 46 -4.51 2.24 21.62
N VAL A 47 -4.89 1.58 22.72
CA VAL A 47 -6.29 1.41 23.13
C VAL A 47 -6.92 2.77 23.43
N ALA A 48 -6.24 3.65 24.17
CA ALA A 48 -6.72 5.00 24.46
C ALA A 48 -6.96 5.82 23.18
N LYS A 49 -6.09 5.64 22.17
CA LYS A 49 -6.20 6.29 20.85
C LYS A 49 -7.11 5.55 19.86
N LYS A 50 -7.74 4.44 20.25
CA LYS A 50 -8.54 3.57 19.36
C LYS A 50 -7.77 3.08 18.12
N MET A 51 -6.46 2.91 18.25
CA MET A 51 -5.55 2.39 17.21
C MET A 51 -5.28 0.89 17.34
N ASN A 52 -5.89 0.24 18.33
CA ASN A 52 -5.80 -1.19 18.59
C ASN A 52 -6.64 -2.05 17.61
N GLU A 53 -7.41 -1.44 16.72
CA GLU A 53 -8.10 -2.13 15.63
C GLU A 53 -7.47 -1.79 14.25
N PRO A 54 -7.13 -2.78 13.43
CA PRO A 54 -6.65 -2.55 12.07
C PRO A 54 -7.72 -1.94 11.16
N ILE A 55 -7.24 -1.22 10.15
CA ILE A 55 -8.09 -0.51 9.18
C ILE A 55 -8.27 -1.34 7.91
N SER A 56 -7.32 -2.21 7.59
CA SER A 56 -7.30 -2.98 6.34
C SER A 56 -6.62 -4.34 6.51
N LEU A 57 -5.88 -4.78 5.48
CA LEU A 57 -5.09 -5.98 5.50
C LEU A 57 -4.06 -5.93 6.63
N HIS A 58 -4.11 -6.91 7.53
CA HIS A 58 -3.22 -6.98 8.69
C HIS A 58 -2.90 -8.44 9.05
N PRO A 59 -1.82 -8.68 9.80
CA PRO A 59 -1.51 -10.01 10.31
C PRO A 59 -2.42 -10.40 11.49
N GLU A 60 -3.09 -11.54 11.41
CA GLU A 60 -3.62 -12.26 12.56
C GLU A 60 -2.55 -13.26 13.05
N ILE A 61 -2.39 -13.37 14.37
CA ILE A 61 -1.36 -14.21 15.01
C ILE A 61 -2.06 -15.31 15.79
N ASP A 62 -1.76 -16.57 15.48
CA ASP A 62 -2.22 -17.71 16.27
C ASP A 62 -1.30 -17.91 17.50
N PRO A 63 -1.80 -17.64 18.72
CA PRO A 63 -0.99 -17.77 19.92
C PRO A 63 -0.68 -19.23 20.26
N SER A 64 -1.38 -20.22 19.71
CA SER A 64 -1.07 -21.64 19.93
C SER A 64 0.21 -22.05 19.20
N LEU A 65 0.40 -21.56 17.97
CA LEU A 65 1.55 -21.84 17.11
C LEU A 65 2.77 -20.94 17.39
N CYS A 66 2.57 -19.74 17.96
CA CYS A 66 3.61 -18.72 18.03
C CYS A 66 4.78 -19.06 19.00
N GLY A 67 5.93 -19.53 18.51
CA GLY A 67 7.08 -19.87 19.37
C GLY A 67 7.79 -18.70 20.08
N GLY A 68 7.30 -17.45 19.97
CA GLY A 68 7.85 -16.32 20.74
C GLY A 68 9.24 -15.83 20.34
N CYS A 69 9.75 -16.23 19.16
CA CYS A 69 11.13 -15.95 18.73
C CYS A 69 11.41 -14.49 18.36
N GLY A 70 10.37 -13.68 18.11
CA GLY A 70 10.50 -12.26 17.75
C GLY A 70 10.94 -11.99 16.31
N ALA A 71 11.05 -13.01 15.44
CA ALA A 71 11.42 -12.82 14.04
C ALA A 71 10.48 -11.86 13.30
N CYS A 72 9.17 -11.94 13.59
CA CYS A 72 8.17 -11.04 13.02
C CYS A 72 8.30 -9.58 13.48
N VAL A 73 8.78 -9.35 14.71
CA VAL A 73 9.08 -8.02 15.26
C VAL A 73 10.27 -7.42 14.52
N ALA A 74 11.36 -8.18 14.38
CA ALA A 74 12.55 -7.72 13.67
C ALA A 74 12.31 -7.50 12.17
N ALA A 75 11.37 -8.24 11.57
CA ALA A 75 11.03 -8.14 10.16
C ALA A 75 10.08 -6.96 9.83
N CYS A 76 9.47 -6.32 10.82
CA CYS A 76 8.52 -5.22 10.61
C CYS A 76 9.25 -3.89 10.38
N PRO A 77 9.25 -3.32 9.15
CA PRO A 77 9.91 -2.05 8.86
C PRO A 77 9.22 -0.85 9.52
N GLU A 78 7.94 -0.98 9.87
CA GLU A 78 7.17 0.08 10.54
C GLU A 78 7.37 0.07 12.07
N GLY A 79 8.18 -0.86 12.61
CA GLY A 79 8.69 -0.90 13.99
C GLY A 79 7.71 -1.23 15.11
N GLU A 80 6.54 -0.60 15.13
CA GLU A 80 5.67 -0.52 16.32
C GLU A 80 4.35 -1.31 16.19
N ILE A 81 4.16 -2.04 15.08
CA ILE A 81 2.91 -2.77 14.82
C ILE A 81 2.83 -4.05 15.64
N ILE A 82 3.95 -4.76 15.83
CA ILE A 82 4.00 -6.10 16.42
C ILE A 82 5.13 -6.17 17.43
N LYS A 83 4.84 -6.62 18.65
CA LYS A 83 5.82 -6.78 19.73
C LYS A 83 5.64 -8.13 20.43
N LEU A 84 6.62 -8.50 21.26
CA LEU A 84 6.52 -9.66 22.14
C LEU A 84 5.88 -9.25 23.47
N LEU A 85 4.68 -9.77 23.74
CA LEU A 85 3.97 -9.65 25.01
C LEU A 85 3.74 -11.06 25.56
N ASN A 86 4.09 -11.29 26.83
CA ASN A 86 3.95 -12.60 27.49
C ASN A 86 4.57 -13.76 26.68
N HIS A 87 5.75 -13.53 26.08
CA HIS A 87 6.45 -14.50 25.22
C HIS A 87 5.72 -14.89 23.93
N ARG A 88 4.68 -14.17 23.52
CA ARG A 88 3.99 -14.36 22.25
C ARG A 88 4.02 -13.06 21.45
N ALA A 89 4.00 -13.17 20.13
CA ALA A 89 3.85 -12.01 19.28
C ALA A 89 2.42 -11.49 19.38
N GLN A 90 2.26 -10.17 19.52
CA GLN A 90 0.98 -9.50 19.62
C GLN A 90 1.03 -8.19 18.83
N LEU A 91 -0.07 -7.84 18.17
CA LEU A 91 -0.20 -6.53 17.54
C LEU A 91 -0.34 -5.46 18.62
N ILE A 92 0.35 -4.34 18.46
CA ILE A 92 0.27 -3.20 19.38
C ILE A 92 -0.53 -2.07 18.73
N GLU A 93 -0.06 -1.60 17.58
CA GLU A 93 -0.72 -0.56 16.79
C GLU A 93 -1.10 -1.06 15.39
N PRO A 94 -2.03 -2.03 15.28
CA PRO A 94 -2.43 -2.61 14.00
C PRO A 94 -3.03 -1.60 13.02
N ALA A 95 -3.54 -0.46 13.48
CA ALA A 95 -3.99 0.64 12.61
C ALA A 95 -2.87 1.22 11.74
N LYS A 96 -1.60 1.13 12.16
CA LYS A 96 -0.43 1.56 11.38
C LYS A 96 0.04 0.50 10.38
N CYS A 97 -0.56 -0.69 10.38
CA CYS A 97 -0.15 -1.74 9.48
C CYS A 97 -0.48 -1.42 8.02
N VAL A 98 0.53 -1.51 7.16
CA VAL A 98 0.39 -1.35 5.71
C VAL A 98 0.19 -2.69 4.98
N GLY A 99 0.09 -3.81 5.71
CA GLY A 99 -0.23 -5.12 5.14
C GLY A 99 0.88 -5.75 4.27
N HIS A 100 2.15 -5.44 4.54
CA HIS A 100 3.29 -5.92 3.71
C HIS A 100 3.65 -7.40 3.90
N GLY A 101 3.14 -8.08 4.93
CA GLY A 101 3.28 -9.52 5.10
C GLY A 101 4.68 -10.02 5.43
N GLN A 102 5.62 -9.15 5.82
CA GLN A 102 6.98 -9.59 6.20
C GLN A 102 6.96 -10.35 7.51
N CYS A 103 6.07 -9.99 8.44
CA CYS A 103 5.84 -10.76 9.65
C CYS A 103 5.40 -12.19 9.36
N GLN A 104 4.50 -12.40 8.39
CA GLN A 104 4.09 -13.72 7.92
C GLN A 104 5.26 -14.47 7.30
N ALA A 105 5.97 -13.86 6.34
CA ALA A 105 7.09 -14.51 5.66
C ALA A 105 8.28 -14.85 6.58
N ALA A 106 8.49 -14.06 7.64
CA ALA A 106 9.56 -14.27 8.61
C ALA A 106 9.20 -15.22 9.74
N CYS A 107 7.93 -15.65 9.86
CA CYS A 107 7.50 -16.53 10.94
C CYS A 107 7.94 -17.98 10.65
N PRO A 108 8.86 -18.58 11.42
CA PRO A 108 9.28 -19.97 11.19
C PRO A 108 8.28 -21.01 11.73
N PHE A 109 7.20 -20.55 12.36
CA PHE A 109 6.17 -21.39 12.97
C PHE A 109 4.83 -21.33 12.24
N ASP A 110 4.76 -20.61 11.10
CA ASP A 110 3.53 -20.34 10.35
C ASP A 110 2.38 -19.80 11.21
N ALA A 111 2.72 -19.13 12.32
CA ALA A 111 1.77 -18.63 13.31
C ALA A 111 1.13 -17.30 12.89
N ILE A 112 1.42 -16.78 11.71
CA ILE A 112 0.97 -15.46 11.26
C ILE A 112 0.34 -15.58 9.89
N GLN A 113 -0.87 -15.06 9.74
CA GLN A 113 -1.58 -15.03 8.47
C GLN A 113 -2.12 -13.62 8.21
N LEU A 114 -1.98 -13.13 6.98
CA LEU A 114 -2.64 -11.89 6.60
C LEU A 114 -4.15 -12.13 6.39
N VAL A 115 -4.97 -11.27 6.98
CA VAL A 115 -6.44 -11.32 6.94
C VAL A 115 -7.02 -9.98 6.51
N PHE A 116 -8.24 -10.01 5.96
CA PHE A 116 -9.03 -8.81 5.62
C PHE A 116 -10.13 -8.55 6.64
N GLY A 117 -10.18 -7.32 7.15
CA GLY A 117 -11.14 -6.94 8.20
C GLY A 117 -10.85 -7.65 9.53
N THR A 118 -11.57 -7.29 10.59
CA THR A 118 -11.52 -7.98 11.88
C THR A 118 -12.80 -8.76 12.12
N LYS A 119 -12.86 -9.54 13.21
CA LYS A 119 -14.10 -10.19 13.65
C LYS A 119 -15.26 -9.21 13.90
N THR A 120 -14.95 -7.95 14.25
CA THR A 120 -15.92 -6.89 14.58
C THR A 120 -16.11 -5.87 13.45
N ARG A 121 -15.11 -5.72 12.56
CA ARG A 121 -15.09 -4.73 11.48
C ARG A 121 -14.93 -5.43 10.14
N GLY A 122 -16.05 -5.53 9.43
CA GLY A 122 -16.08 -6.05 8.07
C GLY A 122 -15.33 -5.14 7.08
N MET A 123 -14.72 -5.75 6.07
CA MET A 123 -14.12 -5.06 4.92
C MET A 123 -14.78 -5.54 3.64
N GLU A 124 -15.44 -4.63 2.92
CA GLU A 124 -16.01 -4.92 1.61
C GLU A 124 -14.91 -5.06 0.55
N LEU A 125 -14.96 -6.14 -0.22
CA LEU A 125 -14.04 -6.45 -1.32
C LEU A 125 -14.78 -7.17 -2.45
N PRO A 126 -14.29 -7.08 -3.70
CA PRO A 126 -14.80 -7.94 -4.76
C PRO A 126 -14.56 -9.41 -4.41
N LYS A 127 -15.58 -10.25 -4.65
CA LYS A 127 -15.49 -11.68 -4.46
C LYS A 127 -14.57 -12.28 -5.51
N ILE A 128 -13.43 -12.80 -5.05
CA ILE A 128 -12.42 -13.45 -5.87
C ILE A 128 -12.01 -14.81 -5.28
N ASP A 129 -11.64 -15.74 -6.15
CA ASP A 129 -11.05 -17.02 -5.77
C ASP A 129 -9.52 -16.93 -5.57
N GLY A 130 -8.86 -18.06 -5.27
CA GLY A 130 -7.40 -18.10 -5.12
C GLY A 130 -6.65 -17.74 -6.40
N ASN A 131 -7.27 -17.90 -7.57
CA ASN A 131 -6.70 -17.54 -8.87
C ASN A 131 -6.99 -16.09 -9.25
N PHE A 132 -7.53 -15.28 -8.33
CA PHE A 132 -7.96 -13.90 -8.57
C PHE A 132 -9.08 -13.76 -9.60
N GLN A 133 -9.78 -14.86 -9.92
CA GLN A 133 -10.95 -14.84 -10.78
C GLN A 133 -12.17 -14.42 -9.98
N THR A 134 -12.98 -13.53 -10.56
CA THR A 134 -14.25 -13.10 -9.97
C THR A 134 -15.32 -14.17 -10.14
N ASN A 135 -16.51 -13.94 -9.58
CA ASN A 135 -17.70 -14.76 -9.88
C ASN A 135 -18.15 -14.68 -11.36
N VAL A 136 -17.59 -13.77 -12.16
CA VAL A 136 -17.83 -13.69 -13.61
C VAL A 136 -16.73 -14.49 -14.32
N PRO A 137 -17.03 -15.67 -14.92
CA PRO A 137 -16.00 -16.53 -15.49
C PRO A 137 -15.22 -15.82 -16.60
N GLY A 138 -13.89 -15.86 -16.52
CA GLY A 138 -12.97 -15.18 -17.44
C GLY A 138 -12.61 -13.74 -17.06
N MET A 139 -13.19 -13.19 -15.99
CA MET A 139 -12.84 -11.87 -15.45
C MET A 139 -12.04 -12.02 -14.16
N TYR A 140 -10.92 -11.30 -14.08
CA TYR A 140 -9.98 -11.35 -12.97
C TYR A 140 -9.77 -9.96 -12.36
N ILE A 141 -9.47 -9.88 -11.07
CA ILE A 141 -9.15 -8.62 -10.37
C ILE A 141 -7.80 -8.78 -9.66
N SER A 142 -6.88 -7.84 -9.89
CA SER A 142 -5.54 -7.88 -9.28
C SER A 142 -5.07 -6.50 -8.79
N GLY A 143 -4.16 -6.51 -7.82
CA GLY A 143 -3.59 -5.33 -7.20
C GLY A 143 -4.53 -4.68 -6.17
N GLU A 144 -4.47 -3.35 -6.10
CA GLU A 144 -5.19 -2.57 -5.09
C GLU A 144 -6.71 -2.75 -5.14
N LEU A 145 -7.27 -3.04 -6.33
CA LEU A 145 -8.69 -3.33 -6.53
C LEU A 145 -9.16 -4.61 -5.81
N GLY A 146 -8.25 -5.54 -5.53
CA GLY A 146 -8.51 -6.73 -4.71
C GLY A 146 -8.21 -6.54 -3.22
N GLY A 147 -7.93 -5.32 -2.77
CA GLY A 147 -7.63 -4.99 -1.37
C GLY A 147 -6.14 -4.99 -0.99
N MET A 148 -5.22 -5.22 -1.93
CA MET A 148 -3.78 -5.31 -1.64
C MET A 148 -2.97 -4.34 -2.51
N GLY A 149 -2.74 -3.13 -2.01
CA GLY A 149 -2.13 -2.03 -2.78
C GLY A 149 -0.61 -2.01 -2.92
N LEU A 150 0.11 -2.95 -2.28
CA LEU A 150 1.57 -2.95 -2.32
C LEU A 150 2.11 -3.46 -3.65
N ILE A 151 3.20 -2.86 -4.12
CA ILE A 151 3.83 -3.16 -5.43
C ILE A 151 4.15 -4.66 -5.56
N ARG A 152 4.79 -5.25 -4.55
CA ARG A 152 5.11 -6.69 -4.53
C ARG A 152 3.86 -7.57 -4.64
N ASN A 153 2.80 -7.23 -3.90
CA ASN A 153 1.56 -7.99 -3.92
C ASN A 153 0.87 -7.86 -5.27
N ALA A 154 0.80 -6.64 -5.82
CA ALA A 154 0.23 -6.38 -7.13
C ALA A 154 0.97 -7.17 -8.23
N VAL A 155 2.30 -7.18 -8.23
CA VAL A 155 3.09 -8.00 -9.18
C VAL A 155 2.76 -9.49 -9.04
N LYS A 156 2.72 -10.03 -7.82
CA LYS A 156 2.38 -11.44 -7.58
C LYS A 156 0.98 -11.80 -8.08
N GLN A 157 0.00 -10.95 -7.79
CA GLN A 157 -1.40 -11.19 -8.18
C GLN A 157 -1.60 -11.09 -9.68
N GLY A 158 -0.98 -10.10 -10.33
CA GLY A 158 -1.02 -9.98 -11.79
C GLY A 158 -0.46 -11.21 -12.49
N LYS A 159 0.64 -11.77 -11.95
CA LYS A 159 1.23 -13.02 -12.44
C LYS A 159 0.24 -14.18 -12.32
N LEU A 160 -0.27 -14.46 -11.12
CA LEU A 160 -1.16 -15.60 -10.87
C LEU A 160 -2.48 -15.50 -11.66
N ALA A 161 -3.08 -14.30 -11.72
CA ALA A 161 -4.28 -14.05 -12.51
C ALA A 161 -4.06 -14.35 -13.99
N ALA A 162 -2.95 -13.88 -14.56
CA ALA A 162 -2.62 -14.11 -15.97
C ALA A 162 -2.24 -15.57 -16.26
N GLU A 163 -1.56 -16.26 -15.35
CA GLU A 163 -1.26 -17.69 -15.48
C GLU A 163 -2.55 -18.50 -15.55
N HIS A 164 -3.52 -18.21 -14.67
CA HIS A 164 -4.83 -18.86 -14.72
C HIS A 164 -5.63 -18.46 -15.97
N ALA A 165 -5.62 -17.18 -16.37
CA ALA A 165 -6.34 -16.71 -17.55
C ALA A 165 -5.84 -17.38 -18.84
N THR A 166 -4.52 -17.41 -19.04
CA THR A 166 -3.88 -18.00 -20.22
C THR A 166 -4.02 -19.52 -20.28
N LYS A 167 -3.99 -20.21 -19.14
CA LYS A 167 -4.22 -21.67 -19.07
C LYS A 167 -5.65 -22.07 -19.43
N ASN A 168 -6.63 -21.21 -19.17
CA ASN A 168 -8.05 -21.47 -19.38
C ASN A 168 -8.62 -20.79 -20.64
N LEU A 169 -7.76 -20.57 -21.64
CA LEU A 169 -8.20 -20.10 -22.95
C LEU A 169 -8.94 -21.21 -23.70
N ARG A 170 -9.98 -20.85 -24.43
CA ARG A 170 -10.76 -21.78 -25.27
C ARG A 170 -10.46 -21.55 -26.75
N PRO A 171 -10.18 -22.60 -27.52
CA PRO A 171 -9.99 -22.47 -28.97
C PRO A 171 -11.30 -22.07 -29.66
N GLY A 172 -11.19 -21.43 -30.83
CA GLY A 172 -12.34 -21.14 -31.70
C GLY A 172 -13.18 -19.90 -31.33
N ILE A 173 -12.81 -19.16 -30.27
CA ILE A 173 -13.50 -17.90 -29.92
C ILE A 173 -12.91 -16.74 -30.75
N ALA A 174 -13.76 -16.09 -31.55
CA ALA A 174 -13.39 -14.95 -32.38
C ALA A 174 -13.34 -13.65 -31.54
N ALA A 175 -12.23 -13.43 -30.83
CA ALA A 175 -11.96 -12.19 -30.11
C ALA A 175 -10.74 -11.46 -30.71
N GLN A 176 -10.68 -10.13 -30.56
CA GLN A 176 -9.50 -9.37 -30.95
C GLN A 176 -8.28 -9.80 -30.12
N PHE A 177 -8.47 -10.11 -28.84
CA PHE A 177 -7.41 -10.60 -27.95
C PHE A 177 -7.86 -11.84 -27.16
N ASP A 178 -6.92 -12.73 -26.85
CA ASP A 178 -7.10 -13.81 -25.88
C ASP A 178 -7.27 -13.21 -24.47
N VAL A 179 -6.41 -12.26 -24.12
CA VAL A 179 -6.39 -11.60 -22.81
C VAL A 179 -6.27 -10.09 -22.98
N LEU A 180 -7.20 -9.33 -22.40
CA LEU A 180 -7.07 -7.88 -22.24
C LEU A 180 -6.75 -7.53 -20.79
N VAL A 181 -5.67 -6.77 -20.59
CA VAL A 181 -5.26 -6.29 -19.27
C VAL A 181 -5.59 -4.80 -19.16
N ILE A 182 -6.35 -4.42 -18.15
CA ILE A 182 -6.80 -3.05 -17.91
C ILE A 182 -5.98 -2.43 -16.77
N GLY A 183 -5.21 -1.41 -17.09
CA GLY A 183 -4.26 -0.72 -16.22
C GLY A 183 -2.83 -1.24 -16.42
N ALA A 184 -1.86 -0.33 -16.52
CA ALA A 184 -0.44 -0.65 -16.68
C ALA A 184 0.41 -0.26 -15.46
N GLY A 185 -0.18 -0.39 -14.27
CA GLY A 185 0.55 -0.41 -13.00
C GLY A 185 1.27 -1.75 -12.75
N PRO A 186 1.81 -1.98 -11.54
CA PRO A 186 2.58 -3.20 -11.22
C PRO A 186 1.85 -4.53 -11.52
N ALA A 187 0.56 -4.60 -11.20
CA ALA A 187 -0.27 -5.78 -11.49
C ALA A 187 -0.43 -6.00 -13.00
N GLY A 188 -0.77 -4.95 -13.74
CA GLY A 188 -0.95 -5.04 -15.19
C GLY A 188 0.33 -5.32 -15.96
N LEU A 189 1.45 -4.73 -15.54
CA LEU A 189 2.78 -5.07 -16.07
C LEU A 189 3.05 -6.57 -15.89
N SER A 190 2.91 -7.09 -14.67
CA SER A 190 3.15 -8.50 -14.39
C SER A 190 2.24 -9.42 -15.21
N ALA A 191 0.94 -9.10 -15.29
CA ALA A 191 -0.02 -9.85 -16.08
C ALA A 191 0.34 -9.85 -17.59
N GLY A 192 0.72 -8.69 -18.13
CA GLY A 192 1.15 -8.58 -19.52
C GLY A 192 2.45 -9.35 -19.81
N LEU A 193 3.40 -9.38 -18.87
CA LEU A 193 4.62 -10.18 -19.01
C LEU A 193 4.32 -11.69 -19.05
N VAL A 194 3.37 -12.17 -18.25
CA VAL A 194 2.92 -13.57 -18.37
C VAL A 194 2.30 -13.83 -19.74
N CYS A 195 1.43 -12.94 -20.22
CA CYS A 195 0.79 -13.10 -21.52
C CYS A 195 1.82 -13.12 -22.68
N ALA A 196 2.86 -12.28 -22.58
CA ALA A 196 4.00 -12.24 -23.49
C ALA A 196 4.81 -13.55 -23.45
N MET A 197 5.16 -14.01 -22.25
CA MET A 197 5.88 -15.27 -22.02
C MET A 197 5.13 -16.47 -22.60
N LYS A 198 3.80 -16.50 -22.43
CA LYS A 198 2.92 -17.55 -22.95
C LYS A 198 2.57 -17.39 -24.43
N LYS A 199 3.05 -16.33 -25.10
CA LYS A 199 2.81 -16.01 -26.52
C LYS A 199 1.30 -15.95 -26.88
N THR A 200 0.47 -15.51 -25.95
CA THR A 200 -0.96 -15.28 -26.20
C THR A 200 -1.18 -13.98 -26.95
N LYS A 201 -2.32 -13.83 -27.63
CA LYS A 201 -2.71 -12.56 -28.26
C LYS A 201 -3.26 -11.63 -27.18
N TYR A 202 -2.46 -10.68 -26.70
CA TYR A 202 -2.88 -9.80 -25.59
C TYR A 202 -2.68 -8.31 -25.90
N MET A 203 -3.33 -7.47 -25.10
CA MET A 203 -3.11 -6.04 -25.05
C MET A 203 -3.19 -5.56 -23.60
N VAL A 204 -2.28 -4.69 -23.19
CA VAL A 204 -2.41 -3.90 -21.96
C VAL A 204 -2.92 -2.51 -22.36
N ILE A 205 -3.94 -2.00 -21.67
CA ILE A 205 -4.41 -0.61 -21.86
C ILE A 205 -4.18 0.20 -20.59
N GLU A 206 -3.82 1.47 -20.75
CA GLU A 206 -3.59 2.41 -19.64
C GLU A 206 -4.22 3.75 -19.97
N GLN A 207 -4.97 4.32 -19.02
CA GLN A 207 -5.67 5.58 -19.22
C GLN A 207 -4.71 6.77 -19.39
N ASN A 208 -3.56 6.72 -18.72
CA ASN A 208 -2.57 7.79 -18.73
C ASN A 208 -1.24 7.26 -19.29
N LYS A 209 -0.20 7.23 -18.46
CA LYS A 209 1.15 6.77 -18.79
C LYS A 209 1.47 5.46 -18.08
N PHE A 210 2.35 4.69 -18.72
CA PHE A 210 2.89 3.44 -18.22
C PHE A 210 3.47 3.57 -16.80
N GLY A 211 3.23 2.56 -15.96
CA GLY A 211 3.59 2.56 -14.54
C GLY A 211 2.42 2.90 -13.61
N GLY A 212 1.31 3.43 -14.14
CA GLY A 212 0.07 3.66 -13.42
C GLY A 212 0.29 4.50 -12.15
N THR A 213 -0.08 3.96 -10.99
CA THR A 213 0.13 4.61 -9.68
C THR A 213 1.57 5.10 -9.46
N ILE A 214 2.58 4.32 -9.89
CA ILE A 214 3.99 4.69 -9.67
C ILE A 214 4.36 5.93 -10.49
N TYR A 215 3.89 6.01 -11.74
CA TYR A 215 4.08 7.19 -12.58
C TYR A 215 3.48 8.44 -11.93
N ASN A 216 2.36 8.28 -11.21
CA ASN A 216 1.64 9.37 -10.58
C ASN A 216 2.16 9.77 -9.19
N PHE A 217 3.24 9.14 -8.69
CA PHE A 217 3.90 9.60 -7.49
C PHE A 217 4.62 10.94 -7.69
N PRO A 218 4.84 11.73 -6.63
CA PRO A 218 5.75 12.87 -6.69
C PRO A 218 7.13 12.47 -7.18
N LYS A 219 7.74 13.37 -7.95
CA LYS A 219 9.15 13.31 -8.36
C LYS A 219 10.05 13.05 -7.15
N GLN A 220 10.99 12.12 -7.30
CA GLN A 220 11.88 11.66 -6.23
C GLN A 220 11.18 11.00 -5.03
N LYS A 221 9.91 10.57 -5.17
CA LYS A 221 9.26 9.78 -4.12
C LYS A 221 10.07 8.52 -3.85
N VAL A 222 10.41 8.31 -2.58
CA VAL A 222 11.00 7.06 -2.12
C VAL A 222 9.90 6.07 -1.79
N VAL A 223 10.01 4.85 -2.30
CA VAL A 223 9.12 3.74 -2.03
C VAL A 223 9.90 2.57 -1.47
N MET A 224 9.23 1.76 -0.65
CA MET A 224 9.84 0.55 -0.11
C MET A 224 10.10 -0.43 -1.26
N SER A 225 11.35 -0.86 -1.37
CA SER A 225 11.77 -1.86 -2.33
C SER A 225 11.91 -3.21 -1.65
N TYR A 226 11.22 -4.18 -2.22
CA TYR A 226 11.35 -5.59 -1.89
C TYR A 226 11.74 -6.35 -3.14
N PRO A 227 12.31 -7.57 -2.99
CA PRO A 227 12.51 -8.45 -4.12
C PRO A 227 11.20 -8.64 -4.89
N LEU A 228 11.28 -8.45 -6.21
CA LEU A 228 10.17 -8.63 -7.14
C LEU A 228 10.45 -9.87 -7.97
N ASP A 229 9.47 -10.77 -8.05
CA ASP A 229 9.51 -11.88 -9.01
C ASP A 229 8.76 -11.45 -10.27
N LEU A 230 9.52 -11.10 -11.32
CA LEU A 230 8.98 -10.58 -12.57
C LEU A 230 8.98 -11.67 -13.64
N PRO A 231 7.84 -11.99 -14.27
CA PRO A 231 7.82 -12.91 -15.39
C PRO A 231 8.77 -12.44 -16.52
N MET A 232 9.44 -13.38 -17.18
CA MET A 232 10.49 -13.16 -18.21
C MET A 232 11.82 -12.55 -17.74
N VAL A 233 11.89 -11.96 -16.54
CA VAL A 233 13.11 -11.31 -16.02
C VAL A 233 13.69 -12.08 -14.82
N GLY A 234 12.84 -12.71 -14.01
CA GLY A 234 13.21 -13.43 -12.80
C GLY A 234 13.16 -12.56 -11.54
N SER A 235 13.82 -13.03 -10.49
CA SER A 235 13.88 -12.34 -9.20
C SER A 235 14.81 -11.12 -9.29
N TYR A 236 14.24 -9.94 -9.11
CA TYR A 236 14.97 -8.68 -9.05
C TYR A 236 15.05 -8.18 -7.62
N LYS A 237 16.28 -8.00 -7.11
CA LYS A 237 16.55 -7.44 -5.79
C LYS A 237 17.20 -6.06 -5.92
N PHE A 238 16.54 -5.05 -5.37
CA PHE A 238 17.08 -3.69 -5.31
C PHE A 238 18.29 -3.62 -4.38
N LYS A 239 19.20 -2.66 -4.63
CA LYS A 239 20.42 -2.47 -3.84
C LYS A 239 20.13 -2.05 -2.40
N ALA A 240 19.07 -1.27 -2.20
CA ALA A 240 18.58 -0.84 -0.90
C ALA A 240 17.11 -1.24 -0.74
N ASN A 241 16.60 -1.18 0.50
CA ASN A 241 15.18 -1.40 0.85
C ASN A 241 14.29 -0.15 0.60
N LYS A 242 14.89 0.93 0.08
CA LYS A 242 14.23 2.16 -0.36
C LYS A 242 14.72 2.48 -1.78
N VAL A 243 13.80 2.72 -2.72
CA VAL A 243 14.10 3.11 -4.11
C VAL A 243 13.33 4.34 -4.51
N SER A 244 13.87 5.15 -5.41
CA SER A 244 13.12 6.28 -5.95
C SER A 244 12.08 5.83 -6.98
N LYS A 245 11.07 6.66 -7.18
CA LYS A 245 10.10 6.56 -8.28
C LYS A 245 10.81 6.37 -9.62
N GLU A 246 11.84 7.17 -9.88
CA GLU A 246 12.58 7.18 -11.14
C GLU A 246 13.39 5.90 -11.36
N GLU A 247 14.02 5.36 -10.31
CA GLU A 247 14.72 4.07 -10.37
C GLU A 247 13.73 2.93 -10.66
N LEU A 248 12.58 2.93 -10.00
CA LEU A 248 11.55 1.92 -10.22
C LEU A 248 10.93 2.01 -11.64
N LEU A 249 10.66 3.21 -12.13
CA LEU A 249 10.17 3.41 -13.50
C LEU A 249 11.23 2.99 -14.53
N SER A 250 12.51 3.25 -14.26
CA SER A 250 13.61 2.80 -15.13
C SER A 250 13.62 1.28 -15.26
N LEU A 251 13.44 0.54 -14.15
CA LEU A 251 13.26 -0.90 -14.18
C LEU A 251 12.02 -1.31 -15.01
N TRP A 252 10.87 -0.67 -14.80
CA TRP A 252 9.65 -0.94 -15.59
C TRP A 252 9.86 -0.72 -17.09
N HIS A 253 10.52 0.36 -17.49
CA HIS A 253 10.81 0.63 -18.90
C HIS A 253 11.79 -0.38 -19.49
N HIS A 254 12.81 -0.79 -18.74
CA HIS A 254 13.73 -1.85 -19.14
C HIS A 254 12.99 -3.17 -19.39
N VAL A 255 12.15 -3.58 -18.42
CA VAL A 255 11.34 -4.80 -18.49
C VAL A 255 10.35 -4.74 -19.67
N ARG A 256 9.65 -3.61 -19.85
CA ARG A 256 8.74 -3.36 -20.99
C ARG A 256 9.46 -3.57 -22.32
N LYS A 257 10.66 -3.01 -22.47
CA LYS A 257 11.46 -3.10 -23.70
C LYS A 257 11.96 -4.53 -23.94
N GLN A 258 12.50 -5.18 -22.92
CA GLN A 258 13.00 -6.56 -23.01
C GLN A 258 11.89 -7.54 -23.41
N ALA A 259 10.69 -7.39 -22.85
CA ALA A 259 9.56 -8.27 -23.14
C ALA A 259 8.77 -7.90 -24.41
N ASN A 260 9.11 -6.79 -25.07
CA ASN A 260 8.33 -6.19 -26.17
C ASN A 260 6.82 -6.12 -25.83
N LEU A 261 6.53 -5.56 -24.66
CA LEU A 261 5.19 -5.58 -24.07
C LEU A 261 4.20 -4.80 -24.96
N GLN A 262 3.08 -5.45 -25.31
CA GLN A 262 1.99 -4.82 -26.06
C GLN A 262 1.17 -3.93 -25.14
N LEU A 263 1.35 -2.62 -25.28
CA LEU A 263 0.74 -1.60 -24.42
C LEU A 263 0.18 -0.45 -25.26
N LYS A 264 -1.06 -0.04 -24.94
CA LYS A 264 -1.68 1.19 -25.44
C LYS A 264 -1.91 2.16 -24.28
N GLU A 265 -1.10 3.22 -24.25
CA GLU A 265 -1.25 4.37 -23.34
C GLU A 265 -2.35 5.30 -23.85
N GLU A 266 -2.82 6.23 -23.00
CA GLU A 266 -3.91 7.18 -23.33
C GLU A 266 -5.22 6.51 -23.79
N CYS A 267 -5.45 5.28 -23.31
CA CYS A 267 -6.61 4.46 -23.62
C CYS A 267 -7.39 4.19 -22.33
N ARG A 268 -8.37 5.04 -22.05
CA ARG A 268 -9.18 4.96 -20.83
C ARG A 268 -10.23 3.88 -20.95
N PHE A 269 -10.23 2.95 -19.99
CA PHE A 269 -11.33 2.01 -19.80
C PHE A 269 -12.60 2.73 -19.31
N VAL A 270 -13.73 2.44 -19.94
CA VAL A 270 -15.04 3.07 -19.64
C VAL A 270 -16.00 2.05 -19.06
N ASN A 271 -16.24 0.95 -19.77
CA ASN A 271 -17.22 -0.05 -19.37
C ASN A 271 -16.89 -1.43 -19.95
N LEU A 272 -17.52 -2.48 -19.41
CA LEU A 272 -17.35 -3.84 -19.86
C LEU A 272 -18.66 -4.61 -19.81
N GLN A 273 -18.91 -5.40 -20.86
CA GLN A 273 -20.03 -6.34 -20.91
C GLN A 273 -19.54 -7.73 -21.30
N LYS A 274 -20.10 -8.77 -20.68
CA LYS A 274 -19.87 -10.15 -21.09
C LYS A 274 -20.92 -10.55 -22.13
N LYS A 275 -20.49 -10.97 -23.32
CA LYS A 275 -21.35 -11.45 -24.41
C LYS A 275 -21.03 -12.91 -24.70
N GLY A 276 -21.77 -13.83 -24.08
CA GLY A 276 -21.50 -15.26 -24.16
C GLY A 276 -20.09 -15.60 -23.64
N ASP A 277 -19.21 -15.97 -24.57
CA ASP A 277 -17.86 -16.45 -24.30
C ASP A 277 -16.76 -15.41 -24.43
N LEU A 278 -17.12 -14.17 -24.77
CA LEU A 278 -16.21 -13.04 -24.89
C LEU A 278 -16.65 -11.85 -24.04
N PHE A 279 -15.73 -10.93 -23.82
CA PHE A 279 -15.94 -9.63 -23.23
C PHE A 279 -15.85 -8.56 -24.30
N GLU A 280 -16.79 -7.64 -24.27
CA GLU A 280 -16.76 -6.40 -25.03
C GLU A 280 -16.40 -5.26 -24.07
N VAL A 281 -15.28 -4.60 -24.35
CA VAL A 281 -14.65 -3.62 -23.48
C VAL A 281 -14.67 -2.27 -24.17
N GLU A 282 -15.43 -1.34 -23.60
CA GLU A 282 -15.54 0.03 -24.07
C GLU A 282 -14.35 0.85 -23.55
N THR A 283 -13.69 1.56 -24.46
CA THR A 283 -12.58 2.46 -24.14
C THR A 283 -12.76 3.83 -24.79
N SER A 284 -11.98 4.82 -24.37
CA SER A 284 -11.92 6.14 -25.02
C SER A 284 -11.45 6.10 -26.47
N SER A 285 -10.90 4.97 -26.94
CA SER A 285 -10.45 4.77 -28.31
C SER A 285 -11.30 3.75 -29.09
N GLY A 286 -12.52 3.46 -28.62
CA GLY A 286 -13.44 2.49 -29.22
C GLY A 286 -13.49 1.16 -28.47
N THR A 287 -14.17 0.19 -29.07
CA THR A 287 -14.50 -1.09 -28.44
C THR A 287 -13.45 -2.15 -28.75
N ILE A 288 -13.03 -2.91 -27.72
CA ILE A 288 -12.08 -4.02 -27.81
C ILE A 288 -12.79 -5.30 -27.38
N THR A 289 -12.58 -6.41 -28.10
CA THR A 289 -13.10 -7.72 -27.69
C THR A 289 -11.99 -8.62 -27.15
N ALA A 290 -12.26 -9.32 -26.05
CA ALA A 290 -11.31 -10.25 -25.45
C ALA A 290 -11.97 -11.49 -24.85
N GLN A 291 -11.31 -12.64 -24.89
CA GLN A 291 -11.85 -13.84 -24.24
C GLN A 291 -11.73 -13.78 -22.71
N LYS A 292 -10.64 -13.23 -22.20
CA LYS A 292 -10.38 -13.01 -20.77
C LYS A 292 -10.04 -11.56 -20.51
N VAL A 293 -10.38 -11.08 -19.33
CA VAL A 293 -10.08 -9.69 -18.90
C VAL A 293 -9.46 -9.68 -17.51
N ILE A 294 -8.39 -8.89 -17.34
CA ILE A 294 -7.71 -8.72 -16.04
C ILE A 294 -7.82 -7.25 -15.65
N LEU A 295 -8.58 -6.99 -14.58
CA LEU A 295 -8.76 -5.66 -14.01
C LEU A 295 -7.61 -5.37 -13.03
N GLY A 296 -6.58 -4.67 -13.52
CA GLY A 296 -5.39 -4.21 -12.78
C GLY A 296 -5.34 -2.69 -12.60
N MET A 297 -6.50 -2.02 -12.67
CA MET A 297 -6.62 -0.55 -12.72
C MET A 297 -6.38 0.17 -11.37
N GLY A 298 -6.23 -0.57 -10.27
CA GLY A 298 -6.12 -0.02 -8.92
C GLY A 298 -7.36 0.81 -8.52
N VAL A 299 -7.19 1.70 -7.55
CA VAL A 299 -8.29 2.59 -7.08
C VAL A 299 -7.95 4.08 -7.20
N ARG A 300 -6.71 4.41 -7.57
CA ARG A 300 -6.28 5.82 -7.65
C ARG A 300 -6.93 6.62 -8.78
N GLY A 301 -7.48 5.94 -9.80
CA GLY A 301 -8.28 6.59 -10.85
C GLY A 301 -9.62 7.15 -10.34
N THR A 302 -10.04 6.78 -9.13
CA THR A 302 -11.28 7.22 -8.48
C THR A 302 -10.98 7.90 -7.15
N PRO A 303 -10.28 9.06 -7.16
CA PRO A 303 -10.00 9.78 -5.93
C PRO A 303 -11.31 10.22 -5.26
N ARG A 304 -11.31 10.27 -3.93
CA ARG A 304 -12.43 10.79 -3.16
C ARG A 304 -12.49 12.30 -3.37
N LYS A 305 -13.50 12.73 -4.13
CA LYS A 305 -13.86 14.14 -4.30
C LYS A 305 -14.42 14.72 -3.00
N LEU A 306 -14.26 16.03 -2.82
CA LEU A 306 -14.88 16.81 -1.75
C LEU A 306 -16.39 16.97 -1.99
N GLY A 307 -16.82 16.93 -3.25
CA GLY A 307 -18.24 17.09 -3.61
C GLY A 307 -18.73 18.52 -3.46
N LEU A 308 -17.83 19.49 -3.63
CA LEU A 308 -18.11 20.91 -3.48
C LEU A 308 -18.25 21.59 -4.85
N PRO A 309 -19.03 22.69 -4.96
CA PRO A 309 -19.01 23.53 -6.13
C PRO A 309 -17.58 24.01 -6.46
N ASN A 310 -17.31 24.25 -7.75
CA ASN A 310 -16.02 24.74 -8.27
C ASN A 310 -14.84 23.77 -8.05
N GLU A 311 -15.10 22.50 -7.73
CA GLU A 311 -14.06 21.48 -7.58
C GLU A 311 -13.39 21.09 -8.91
N GLU A 312 -14.02 21.46 -10.03
CA GLU A 312 -13.50 21.32 -11.39
C GLU A 312 -12.51 22.42 -11.82
N LEU A 313 -12.31 23.46 -11.01
CA LEU A 313 -11.34 24.51 -11.31
C LEU A 313 -9.93 23.92 -11.46
N ALA A 314 -9.15 24.47 -12.40
CA ALA A 314 -7.78 24.01 -12.70
C ALA A 314 -6.80 24.07 -11.51
N LYS A 315 -7.13 24.86 -10.47
CA LYS A 315 -6.36 24.93 -9.22
C LYS A 315 -6.51 23.70 -8.32
N VAL A 316 -7.55 22.90 -8.54
CA VAL A 316 -7.85 21.72 -7.72
C VAL A 316 -7.24 20.49 -8.37
N THR A 317 -6.37 19.80 -7.64
CA THR A 317 -5.67 18.61 -8.12
C THR A 317 -5.72 17.48 -7.11
N TYR A 318 -5.69 16.25 -7.63
CA TYR A 318 -5.72 14.99 -6.87
C TYR A 318 -4.41 14.22 -6.96
N ASN A 319 -3.39 14.82 -7.58
CA ASN A 319 -2.06 14.27 -7.69
C ASN A 319 -1.01 15.39 -7.55
N LEU A 320 0.21 14.99 -7.21
CA LEU A 320 1.37 15.87 -7.20
C LEU A 320 2.47 15.14 -7.99
N LEU A 321 2.73 15.57 -9.23
CA LEU A 321 3.75 14.95 -10.09
C LEU A 321 5.11 15.60 -9.88
N ASP A 322 5.20 16.92 -10.06
CA ASP A 322 6.42 17.68 -9.85
C ASP A 322 6.15 18.86 -8.89
N PRO A 323 6.63 18.79 -7.63
CA PRO A 323 6.52 19.89 -6.68
C PRO A 323 7.20 21.17 -7.15
N ASP A 324 8.23 21.07 -8.00
CA ASP A 324 9.02 22.23 -8.45
C ASP A 324 8.20 23.17 -9.36
N GLN A 325 7.04 22.74 -9.85
CA GLN A 325 6.10 23.58 -10.61
C GLN A 325 5.37 24.61 -9.73
N TYR A 326 5.36 24.41 -8.41
CA TYR A 326 4.65 25.26 -7.47
C TYR A 326 5.67 26.03 -6.64
N GLN A 327 5.87 27.31 -6.99
CA GLN A 327 6.82 28.19 -6.32
C GLN A 327 6.18 29.52 -5.95
N GLN A 328 6.48 30.00 -4.74
CA GLN A 328 5.95 31.25 -4.19
C GLN A 328 4.41 31.31 -4.22
N LYS A 329 3.76 30.16 -3.98
CA LYS A 329 2.29 30.01 -3.99
C LYS A 329 1.71 29.82 -2.60
N TRP A 330 0.45 30.20 -2.46
CA TRP A 330 -0.42 29.80 -1.34
C TRP A 330 -1.05 28.45 -1.68
N VAL A 331 -0.65 27.40 -0.97
CA VAL A 331 -1.06 26.03 -1.29
C VAL A 331 -1.78 25.41 -0.11
N ALA A 332 -2.95 24.82 -0.36
CA ALA A 332 -3.68 24.05 0.63
C ALA A 332 -3.62 22.56 0.25
N VAL A 333 -3.40 21.71 1.25
CA VAL A 333 -3.41 20.25 1.09
C VAL A 333 -4.46 19.67 2.03
N VAL A 334 -5.41 18.92 1.51
CA VAL A 334 -6.44 18.22 2.29
C VAL A 334 -6.04 16.77 2.49
N GLY A 335 -5.83 16.34 3.74
CA GLY A 335 -5.63 14.93 4.07
C GLY A 335 -4.59 14.68 5.17
N GLY A 336 -4.99 14.00 6.25
CA GLY A 336 -4.11 13.64 7.37
C GLY A 336 -3.49 12.24 7.31
N GLY A 337 -3.57 11.56 6.15
CA GLY A 337 -2.87 10.28 5.95
C GLY A 337 -1.50 10.49 5.27
N ASN A 338 -0.72 9.42 5.13
CA ASN A 338 0.63 9.47 4.53
C ASN A 338 0.68 10.29 3.23
N ALA A 339 -0.23 10.06 2.27
CA ALA A 339 -0.18 10.75 0.98
C ALA A 339 -0.38 12.27 1.08
N GLY A 340 -1.29 12.74 1.95
CA GLY A 340 -1.54 14.17 2.16
C GLY A 340 -0.40 14.83 2.92
N VAL A 341 0.11 14.16 3.96
CA VAL A 341 1.26 14.64 4.73
C VAL A 341 2.52 14.73 3.88
N GLU A 342 2.86 13.69 3.11
CA GLU A 342 3.98 13.72 2.16
C GLU A 342 3.81 14.82 1.11
N CYS A 343 2.60 15.00 0.55
CA CYS A 343 2.32 16.08 -0.39
C CYS A 343 2.65 17.45 0.21
N ALA A 344 2.23 17.71 1.46
CA ALA A 344 2.56 18.92 2.16
C ALA A 344 4.08 19.07 2.38
N GLN A 345 4.79 18.00 2.78
CA GLN A 345 6.25 18.03 2.92
C GLN A 345 6.96 18.40 1.60
N TYR A 346 6.53 17.83 0.47
CA TYR A 346 7.11 18.15 -0.84
C TYR A 346 6.90 19.60 -1.25
N LEU A 347 5.70 20.15 -1.01
CA LEU A 347 5.35 21.52 -1.37
C LEU A 347 5.91 22.56 -0.40
N ALA A 348 6.21 22.17 0.84
CA ALA A 348 6.76 23.02 1.89
C ALA A 348 8.29 23.06 1.91
N LYS A 349 8.97 22.48 0.91
CA LYS A 349 10.43 22.62 0.75
C LYS A 349 10.81 24.11 0.70
N ALA A 350 11.78 24.51 1.53
CA ALA A 350 12.20 25.91 1.66
C ALA A 350 12.62 26.54 0.32
N SER A 351 13.19 25.75 -0.61
CA SER A 351 13.56 26.20 -1.95
C SER A 351 12.37 26.69 -2.78
N LEU A 352 11.15 26.19 -2.52
CA LEU A 352 9.94 26.55 -3.26
C LEU A 352 9.30 27.85 -2.75
N LYS A 353 9.61 28.25 -1.50
CA LYS A 353 9.07 29.47 -0.86
C LYS A 353 7.53 29.53 -0.85
N ASN A 354 6.86 28.38 -0.83
CA ASN A 354 5.40 28.31 -0.74
C ASN A 354 4.91 28.58 0.69
N LYS A 355 3.67 29.06 0.80
CA LYS A 355 2.91 29.10 2.04
C LYS A 355 1.94 27.92 2.05
N VAL A 356 2.27 26.88 2.81
CA VAL A 356 1.55 25.60 2.78
C VAL A 356 0.64 25.46 3.99
N PHE A 357 -0.64 25.16 3.75
CA PHE A 357 -1.64 24.86 4.77
C PHE A 357 -2.04 23.40 4.65
N LEU A 358 -1.81 22.62 5.70
CA LEU A 358 -2.24 21.22 5.77
C LEU A 358 -3.56 21.14 6.53
N LEU A 359 -4.65 20.90 5.81
CA LEU A 359 -6.00 20.80 6.35
C LEU A 359 -6.29 19.35 6.77
N VAL A 360 -6.47 19.14 8.07
CA VAL A 360 -6.73 17.83 8.68
C VAL A 360 -8.10 17.86 9.34
N ARG A 361 -8.98 16.96 8.91
CA ARG A 361 -10.37 16.90 9.43
C ARG A 361 -10.43 16.50 10.91
N GLY A 362 -9.51 15.64 11.35
CA GLY A 362 -9.44 15.18 12.74
C GLY A 362 -8.53 16.04 13.61
N PRO A 363 -8.44 15.70 14.91
CA PRO A 363 -7.56 16.37 15.86
C PRO A 363 -6.10 15.90 15.78
N SER A 364 -5.80 14.86 14.99
CA SER A 364 -4.51 14.17 14.94
C SER A 364 -4.29 13.45 13.60
N PHE A 365 -3.08 12.93 13.41
CA PHE A 365 -2.65 12.19 12.22
C PHE A 365 -2.84 10.67 12.35
N ASP A 366 -4.06 10.22 12.66
CA ASP A 366 -4.34 8.81 13.02
C ASP A 366 -3.99 7.79 11.92
N ARG A 367 -3.84 8.24 10.67
CA ARG A 367 -3.58 7.41 9.48
C ARG A 367 -2.22 7.71 8.82
N CYS A 368 -1.36 8.42 9.53
CA CYS A 368 -0.02 8.74 9.07
C CYS A 368 0.99 7.93 9.90
N ASN A 369 2.03 7.42 9.27
CA ASN A 369 3.11 6.75 9.99
C ASN A 369 3.94 7.78 10.80
N ASP A 370 4.70 7.28 11.79
CA ASP A 370 5.43 8.14 12.71
C ASP A 370 6.58 8.90 12.05
N GLU A 371 7.22 8.32 11.03
CA GLU A 371 8.28 8.98 10.25
C GLU A 371 7.72 10.26 9.59
N ASN A 372 6.58 10.16 8.90
CA ASN A 372 5.95 11.31 8.26
C ASN A 372 5.40 12.33 9.26
N GLN A 373 4.85 11.87 10.39
CA GLN A 373 4.40 12.77 11.47
C GLN A 373 5.57 13.56 12.05
N THR A 374 6.70 12.90 12.32
CA THR A 374 7.90 13.54 12.87
C THR A 374 8.41 14.62 11.92
N ILE A 375 8.51 14.31 10.62
CA ILE A 375 8.99 15.25 9.61
C ILE A 375 8.05 16.46 9.49
N ILE A 376 6.74 16.26 9.36
CA ILE A 376 5.82 17.38 9.15
C ILE A 376 5.71 18.30 10.38
N LEU A 377 5.77 17.74 11.59
CA LEU A 377 5.77 18.53 12.83
C LEU A 377 7.07 19.34 13.00
N ASP A 378 8.22 18.80 12.59
CA ASP A 378 9.47 19.56 12.53
C ASP A 378 9.40 20.70 11.50
N MET A 379 8.80 20.45 10.33
CA MET A 379 8.57 21.48 9.32
C MET A 379 7.63 22.58 9.82
N GLU A 380 6.59 22.23 10.60
CA GLU A 380 5.70 23.22 11.23
C GLU A 380 6.45 24.08 12.25
N LYS A 381 7.29 23.48 13.10
CA LYS A 381 8.13 24.22 14.06
C LYS A 381 9.09 25.19 13.35
N LYS A 382 9.55 24.84 12.16
CA LYS A 382 10.38 25.70 11.30
C LYS A 382 9.58 26.75 10.52
N GLY A 383 8.25 26.78 10.67
CA GLY A 383 7.37 27.72 9.98
C GLY A 383 7.19 27.45 8.48
N LEU A 384 7.56 26.26 8.00
CA LEU A 384 7.47 25.89 6.57
C LEU A 384 6.06 25.46 6.16
N VAL A 385 5.28 24.94 7.11
CA VAL A 385 3.90 24.49 6.92
C VAL A 385 3.07 24.91 8.12
N GLN A 386 1.80 25.25 7.90
CA GLN A 386 0.83 25.49 8.95
C GLN A 386 -0.17 24.33 9.00
N ILE A 387 -0.21 23.57 10.09
CA ILE A 387 -1.16 22.46 10.24
C ILE A 387 -2.46 22.99 10.84
N CYS A 388 -3.57 22.67 10.18
CA CYS A 388 -4.92 23.08 10.57
C CYS A 388 -5.75 21.83 10.91
N TYR A 389 -5.78 21.46 12.20
CA TYR A 389 -6.63 20.38 12.71
C TYR A 389 -8.10 20.77 12.78
N ASN A 390 -8.98 19.77 12.90
CA ASN A 390 -10.44 19.95 12.97
C ASN A 390 -10.98 20.86 11.86
N THR A 391 -10.40 20.74 10.67
CA THR A 391 -10.60 21.67 9.57
C THR A 391 -11.08 20.95 8.31
N SER A 392 -12.07 21.53 7.62
CA SER A 392 -12.56 21.05 6.33
C SER A 392 -12.77 22.21 5.36
N VAL A 393 -12.61 21.96 4.06
CA VAL A 393 -13.01 22.92 3.01
C VAL A 393 -14.53 22.96 2.96
N ASP A 394 -15.09 24.17 2.94
CA ASP A 394 -16.53 24.46 2.88
C ASP A 394 -16.93 24.98 1.50
N ALA A 395 -16.12 25.87 0.91
CA ALA A 395 -16.29 26.33 -0.47
C ALA A 395 -14.93 26.56 -1.16
N ILE A 396 -14.91 26.40 -2.48
CA ILE A 396 -13.74 26.61 -3.33
C ILE A 396 -14.02 27.84 -4.21
N GLU A 397 -13.18 28.86 -4.08
CA GLU A 397 -13.25 30.08 -4.88
C GLU A 397 -11.99 30.21 -5.76
N ALA A 398 -12.03 31.13 -6.73
CA ALA A 398 -10.93 31.31 -7.69
C ALA A 398 -9.58 31.61 -7.02
N ASP A 399 -9.55 32.48 -6.01
CA ASP A 399 -8.35 32.99 -5.33
C ASP A 399 -8.24 32.57 -3.85
N HIS A 400 -9.28 31.93 -3.30
CA HIS A 400 -9.32 31.54 -1.89
C HIS A 400 -10.16 30.28 -1.65
N LEU A 401 -10.11 29.79 -0.42
CA LEU A 401 -10.98 28.74 0.10
C LEU A 401 -11.76 29.30 1.28
N MET A 402 -13.02 28.87 1.42
CA MET A 402 -13.75 28.99 2.66
C MET A 402 -13.54 27.72 3.46
N VAL A 403 -13.00 27.87 4.66
CA VAL A 403 -12.53 26.76 5.47
C VAL A 403 -13.29 26.76 6.78
N LYS A 404 -13.93 25.64 7.12
CA LYS A 404 -14.63 25.46 8.38
C LYS A 404 -13.69 24.93 9.43
N ARG A 405 -13.59 25.62 10.57
CA ARG A 405 -12.81 25.25 11.74
C ARG A 405 -13.56 25.65 13.01
N ASP A 406 -13.75 24.70 13.92
CA ASP A 406 -14.43 24.93 15.22
C ASP A 406 -15.80 25.61 15.08
N GLY A 407 -16.55 25.23 14.03
CA GLY A 407 -17.88 25.78 13.71
C GLY A 407 -17.88 27.15 13.04
N LYS A 408 -16.72 27.81 12.89
CA LYS A 408 -16.56 29.08 12.18
C LYS A 408 -16.03 28.86 10.77
N ILE A 409 -16.45 29.71 9.84
CA ILE A 409 -15.92 29.72 8.47
C ILE A 409 -14.89 30.86 8.37
N ILE A 410 -13.70 30.52 7.90
CA ILE A 410 -12.59 31.45 7.71
C ILE A 410 -12.17 31.46 6.23
N ARG A 411 -11.81 32.65 5.73
CA ARG A 411 -11.24 32.81 4.38
C ARG A 411 -9.75 32.46 4.42
N LEU A 412 -9.32 31.57 3.53
CA LEU A 412 -7.92 31.16 3.38
C LEU A 412 -7.45 31.48 1.95
N GLN A 413 -6.48 32.38 1.81
CA GLN A 413 -5.86 32.66 0.51
C GLN A 413 -5.30 31.37 -0.10
N ASN A 414 -5.59 31.11 -1.38
CA ASN A 414 -5.25 29.84 -2.00
C ASN A 414 -5.08 29.96 -3.52
N ASP A 415 -3.90 29.62 -4.01
CA ASP A 415 -3.61 29.49 -5.44
C ASP A 415 -3.87 28.06 -5.93
N PHE A 416 -3.53 27.04 -5.13
CA PHE A 416 -3.69 25.63 -5.49
C PHE A 416 -4.21 24.79 -4.32
N LEU A 417 -5.13 23.88 -4.62
CA LEU A 417 -5.72 22.94 -3.66
C LEU A 417 -5.39 21.50 -4.06
N PHE A 418 -4.66 20.80 -3.21
CA PHE A 418 -4.33 19.39 -3.38
C PHE A 418 -5.24 18.53 -2.50
N VAL A 419 -6.00 17.61 -3.09
CA VAL A 419 -6.97 16.76 -2.38
C VAL A 419 -6.45 15.33 -2.27
N PHE A 420 -6.03 14.95 -1.08
CA PHE A 420 -5.57 13.60 -0.71
C PHE A 420 -6.49 12.97 0.36
N ALA A 421 -7.80 12.99 0.10
CA ALA A 421 -8.84 12.43 0.97
C ALA A 421 -9.02 10.89 0.86
N GLY A 422 -8.10 10.22 0.18
CA GLY A 422 -8.16 8.79 -0.14
C GLY A 422 -8.87 8.50 -1.47
N ALA A 423 -9.11 7.22 -1.75
CA ALA A 423 -9.82 6.75 -2.94
C ALA A 423 -11.07 5.97 -2.53
N ILE A 424 -12.00 5.84 -3.48
CA ILE A 424 -13.22 5.04 -3.30
C ILE A 424 -13.12 3.82 -4.20
N MET A 425 -13.32 2.64 -3.62
CA MET A 425 -13.47 1.40 -4.39
C MET A 425 -14.67 1.53 -5.33
N PRO A 426 -14.52 1.23 -6.63
CA PRO A 426 -15.59 1.43 -7.60
C PRO A 426 -16.66 0.32 -7.52
N PHE A 427 -17.22 0.05 -6.33
CA PHE A 427 -18.15 -1.06 -6.11
C PHE A 427 -19.43 -0.96 -6.95
N ALA A 428 -19.97 0.25 -7.14
CA ALA A 428 -21.15 0.44 -7.98
C ALA A 428 -20.87 -0.03 -9.43
N PHE A 429 -19.69 0.32 -9.94
CA PHE A 429 -19.23 -0.11 -11.25
C PHE A 429 -18.93 -1.63 -11.30
N LEU A 430 -18.25 -2.18 -10.28
CA LEU A 430 -17.99 -3.62 -10.22
C LEU A 430 -19.31 -4.43 -10.20
N LYS A 431 -20.31 -3.97 -9.44
CA LYS A 431 -21.65 -4.57 -9.42
C LYS A 431 -22.33 -4.46 -10.78
N SER A 432 -22.20 -3.33 -11.49
CA SER A 432 -22.83 -3.16 -12.81
C SER A 432 -22.25 -4.09 -13.88
N ILE A 433 -21.01 -4.55 -13.72
CA ILE A 433 -20.40 -5.57 -14.61
C ILE A 433 -20.54 -7.01 -14.06
N GLY A 434 -21.38 -7.21 -13.05
CA GLY A 434 -21.74 -8.52 -12.50
C GLY A 434 -20.82 -9.07 -11.41
N VAL A 435 -19.84 -8.29 -10.93
CA VAL A 435 -18.95 -8.71 -9.84
C VAL A 435 -19.67 -8.58 -8.50
N GLN A 436 -19.73 -9.69 -7.76
CA GLN A 436 -20.25 -9.73 -6.41
C GLN A 436 -19.27 -9.07 -5.45
N ILE A 437 -19.80 -8.32 -4.48
CA ILE A 437 -19.04 -7.76 -3.37
C ILE A 437 -19.34 -8.59 -2.13
N GLU A 438 -18.31 -8.97 -1.41
CA GLU A 438 -18.40 -9.69 -0.15
C GLU A 438 -17.78 -8.87 0.98
N THR A 439 -18.23 -9.10 2.22
CA THR A 439 -17.64 -8.49 3.40
C THR A 439 -16.80 -9.52 4.13
N LYS A 440 -15.51 -9.25 4.31
CA LYS A 440 -14.56 -10.11 5.03
C LYS A 440 -14.47 -9.72 6.50
N TYR A 441 -14.55 -10.71 7.39
CA TYR A 441 -14.49 -10.53 8.86
C TYR A 441 -13.30 -11.28 9.47
N GLY A 442 -12.07 -10.90 9.11
CA GLY A 442 -10.86 -11.61 9.54
C GLY A 442 -10.58 -12.87 8.73
N GLU A 443 -11.13 -12.97 7.52
CA GLU A 443 -10.82 -14.09 6.65
C GLU A 443 -9.41 -13.96 6.06
N PRO A 444 -8.68 -15.08 5.95
CA PRO A 444 -7.34 -15.06 5.40
C PRO A 444 -7.32 -14.70 3.92
N VAL A 445 -6.22 -14.07 3.50
CA VAL A 445 -5.91 -13.93 2.08
C VAL A 445 -5.82 -15.33 1.49
N LYS A 446 -6.76 -15.69 0.62
CA LYS A 446 -6.71 -16.95 -0.12
C LYS A 446 -5.41 -16.97 -0.92
N ALA A 447 -4.49 -17.83 -0.53
CA ALA A 447 -3.29 -18.08 -1.33
C ALA A 447 -3.74 -18.80 -2.61
N GLY A 448 -3.43 -18.20 -3.75
CA GLY A 448 -3.43 -18.89 -5.04
C GLY A 448 -2.23 -19.80 -5.20
#